data_AF-A0A051UFN4-F1
#
_entry.id   AF-A0A051UFN4-F1
#
_cell.length_a   1.000
_cell.length_b   1.000
_cell.length_c   1.000
_cell.angle_alpha   90.00
_cell.angle_beta   90.00
_cell.angle_gamma   90.00
#
_symmetry.space_group_name_H-M   'P 1'
#
loop_
_entity.id
_entity.type
_entity.pdbx_description
1 polymer ?
#
loop_
_entity_poly.entity_id
_entity_poly.type
_entity_poly.pdbx_seq_one_letter_code
_entity_poly.pdbx_strand_id
1 'polypeptide(L)'
;MANEVNGSSPLDGGIARHDQGDIDAVLARLRRAQGQLGGVISMIEQGRGCKDVVTQLAAVSRALDRAGFKIIASGLRDCILPAENQPDGAAPLSMDELEKLFLSLA
;
A
#
# COMPACT_ATOMS: atom_id res chain seq x y z
N MET A 1 -14.36 -22.36 -37.51
CA MET A 1 -13.72 -21.05 -37.23
C MET A 1 -14.30 -20.55 -35.93
N ALA A 2 -13.64 -20.86 -34.82
CA ALA A 2 -14.02 -20.32 -33.52
C ALA A 2 -13.15 -19.08 -33.27
N ASN A 3 -13.76 -17.94 -32.95
CA ASN A 3 -13.12 -17.03 -32.02
C ASN A 3 -14.17 -16.28 -31.21
N GLU A 4 -14.16 -16.56 -29.92
CA GLU A 4 -14.98 -16.00 -28.88
C GLU A 4 -14.44 -14.61 -28.53
N VAL A 5 -15.28 -13.58 -28.60
CA VAL A 5 -14.95 -12.25 -28.07
C VAL A 5 -15.47 -12.22 -26.63
N ASN A 6 -14.58 -12.46 -25.67
CA ASN A 6 -14.89 -12.36 -24.24
C ASN A 6 -14.54 -10.96 -23.71
N GLY A 7 -15.38 -10.48 -22.80
CA GLY A 7 -15.50 -9.09 -22.40
C GLY A 7 -14.33 -8.52 -21.61
N SER A 8 -14.06 -7.26 -21.86
CA SER A 8 -13.23 -6.39 -21.01
C SER A 8 -14.15 -5.49 -20.18
N SER A 9 -14.28 -5.79 -18.89
CA SER A 9 -14.99 -4.94 -17.92
C SER A 9 -14.18 -3.67 -17.59
N PRO A 10 -14.85 -2.52 -17.32
CA PRO A 10 -14.21 -1.27 -16.96
C PRO A 10 -14.02 -1.19 -15.43
N LEU A 11 -12.87 -1.61 -14.95
CA LEU A 11 -12.41 -1.37 -13.57
C LEU A 11 -10.95 -0.88 -13.57
N ASP A 12 -10.59 -0.01 -14.51
CA ASP A 12 -9.27 0.63 -14.55
C ASP A 12 -9.30 1.90 -13.69
N GLY A 13 -9.20 1.69 -12.38
CA GLY A 13 -9.00 2.74 -11.39
C GLY A 13 -7.58 2.69 -10.84
N GLY A 14 -6.65 3.31 -11.55
CA GLY A 14 -5.46 3.99 -11.01
C GLY A 14 -4.68 3.28 -9.89
N ILE A 15 -4.20 2.06 -10.13
CA ILE A 15 -3.10 1.52 -9.33
C ILE A 15 -1.89 1.43 -10.24
N ALA A 16 -0.94 2.31 -9.97
CA ALA A 16 0.37 2.41 -10.61
C ALA A 16 0.99 1.04 -10.86
N ARG A 17 1.67 0.88 -11.99
CA ARG A 17 2.37 -0.36 -12.38
C ARG A 17 3.61 -0.55 -11.50
N HIS A 18 3.37 -0.84 -10.24
CA HIS A 18 4.38 -1.22 -9.29
C HIS A 18 5.04 -2.53 -9.76
N ASP A 19 6.36 -2.66 -9.58
CA ASP A 19 7.02 -3.95 -9.75
C ASP A 19 6.26 -5.01 -8.93
N GLN A 20 5.85 -6.11 -9.56
CA GLN A 20 5.00 -7.13 -8.94
C GLN A 20 5.62 -7.62 -7.62
N GLY A 21 6.96 -7.66 -7.55
CA GLY A 21 7.69 -7.99 -6.32
C GLY A 21 7.56 -6.95 -5.20
N ASP A 22 7.50 -5.66 -5.53
CA ASP A 22 7.30 -4.57 -4.55
C ASP A 22 5.87 -4.63 -3.96
N ILE A 23 4.86 -4.96 -4.77
CA ILE A 23 3.47 -5.12 -4.31
C ILE A 23 3.32 -6.34 -3.42
N ASP A 24 3.88 -7.48 -3.83
CA ASP A 24 3.82 -8.71 -3.03
C ASP A 24 4.49 -8.50 -1.65
N ALA A 25 5.60 -7.75 -1.61
CA ALA A 25 6.29 -7.41 -0.38
C ALA A 25 5.50 -6.44 0.53
N VAL A 26 4.72 -5.53 -0.05
CA VAL A 26 3.80 -4.64 0.68
C VAL A 26 2.62 -5.43 1.22
N LEU A 27 1.97 -6.26 0.40
CA LEU A 27 0.86 -7.12 0.80
C LEU A 27 1.26 -8.07 1.93
N ALA A 28 2.44 -8.68 1.86
CA ALA A 28 2.98 -9.54 2.91
C ALA A 28 3.22 -8.78 4.24
N ARG A 29 3.53 -7.48 4.20
CA ARG A 29 3.64 -6.64 5.40
C ARG A 29 2.25 -6.30 5.96
N LEU A 30 1.32 -5.90 5.11
CA LEU A 30 -0.04 -5.57 5.53
C LEU A 30 -0.77 -6.77 6.16
N ARG A 31 -0.64 -7.96 5.57
CA ARG A 31 -1.19 -9.21 6.14
C ARG A 31 -0.61 -9.52 7.53
N ARG A 32 0.69 -9.26 7.74
CA ARG A 32 1.30 -9.42 9.07
C ARG A 32 0.78 -8.38 10.06
N ALA A 33 0.66 -7.11 9.65
CA ALA A 33 0.10 -6.05 10.47
C ALA A 33 -1.36 -6.35 10.87
N GLN A 34 -2.15 -6.91 9.96
CA GLN A 34 -3.51 -7.39 10.25
C GLN A 34 -3.53 -8.46 11.35
N GLY A 35 -2.66 -9.47 11.26
CA GLY A 35 -2.55 -10.50 12.30
C GLY A 35 -2.11 -9.93 13.65
N GLN A 36 -1.16 -8.99 13.63
CA GLN A 36 -0.71 -8.30 14.84
C GLN A 36 -1.83 -7.46 15.47
N LEU A 37 -2.61 -6.73 14.66
CA LEU A 37 -3.77 -5.96 15.12
C LEU A 37 -4.83 -6.87 15.74
N GLY A 38 -5.12 -8.03 15.14
CA GLY A 38 -5.98 -9.04 15.74
C GLY A 38 -5.47 -9.49 17.11
N GLY A 39 -4.15 -9.68 17.24
CA GLY A 39 -3.50 -9.91 18.53
C GLY A 39 -3.75 -8.78 19.53
N VAL A 40 -3.58 -7.52 19.13
CA VAL A 40 -3.87 -6.36 20.01
C VAL A 40 -5.32 -6.34 20.49
N ILE A 41 -6.27 -6.61 19.60
CA ILE A 41 -7.70 -6.70 19.95
C ILE A 41 -7.91 -7.77 21.03
N SER A 42 -7.39 -8.99 20.81
CA SER A 42 -7.49 -10.07 21.81
C SER A 42 -6.82 -9.73 23.14
N MET A 43 -5.70 -8.99 23.13
CA MET A 43 -5.06 -8.54 24.38
C MET A 43 -5.97 -7.60 25.17
N ILE A 44 -6.68 -6.71 24.49
CA ILE A 44 -7.63 -5.78 25.12
C ILE A 44 -8.84 -6.55 25.67
N GLU A 45 -9.41 -7.46 24.87
CA GLU A 45 -10.54 -8.31 25.30
C GLU A 45 -10.19 -9.17 26.52
N GLN A 46 -8.94 -9.62 26.62
CA GLN A 46 -8.42 -10.39 27.77
C GLN A 46 -8.00 -9.51 28.96
N GLY A 47 -8.14 -8.19 28.87
CA GLY A 47 -7.76 -7.26 29.94
C GLY A 47 -6.26 -7.23 30.23
N ARG A 48 -5.41 -7.43 29.23
CA ARG A 48 -3.95 -7.35 29.41
C ARG A 48 -3.48 -5.95 29.79
N GLY A 49 -2.29 -5.89 30.39
CA GLY A 49 -1.70 -4.65 30.87
C GLY A 49 -1.48 -3.62 29.77
N CYS A 50 -1.80 -2.35 30.08
CA CYS A 50 -1.69 -1.21 29.17
C CYS A 50 -0.33 -1.13 28.47
N LYS A 51 0.78 -1.33 29.19
CA LYS A 51 2.13 -1.30 28.62
C LYS A 51 2.32 -2.31 27.48
N ASP A 52 1.83 -3.54 27.64
CA ASP A 52 1.96 -4.59 26.64
C ASP A 52 1.12 -4.26 25.40
N VAL A 53 -0.13 -3.79 25.62
CA VAL A 53 -1.05 -3.38 24.57
C VAL A 53 -0.43 -2.26 23.73
N VAL A 54 0.02 -1.18 24.37
CA VAL A 54 0.64 -0.03 23.69
C VAL A 54 1.91 -0.44 22.95
N THR A 55 2.72 -1.33 23.52
CA THR A 55 3.94 -1.82 22.86
C THR A 55 3.63 -2.57 21.56
N GLN A 56 2.63 -3.46 21.56
CA GLN A 56 2.24 -4.16 20.34
C GLN A 56 1.53 -3.24 19.35
N LEU A 57 0.70 -2.31 19.82
CA LEU A 57 0.06 -1.32 18.95
C LEU A 57 1.10 -0.45 18.24
N ALA A 58 2.16 -0.02 18.93
CA ALA A 58 3.28 0.69 18.33
C ALA A 58 4.01 -0.17 17.28
N ALA A 59 4.12 -1.48 17.49
CA ALA A 59 4.69 -2.39 16.50
C ALA A 59 3.81 -2.52 15.24
N VAL A 60 2.48 -2.54 15.40
CA VAL A 60 1.51 -2.51 14.29
C VAL A 60 1.67 -1.20 13.51
N SER A 61 1.68 -0.04 14.19
CA SER A 61 1.84 1.27 13.55
C SER A 61 3.09 1.30 12.68
N ARG A 62 4.26 0.91 13.24
CA ARG A 62 5.52 0.86 12.48
C ARG A 62 5.50 -0.10 11.29
N ALA A 63 4.68 -1.14 11.32
CA ALA A 63 4.51 -2.04 10.18
C ALA A 63 3.69 -1.37 9.06
N LEU A 64 2.64 -0.62 9.44
CA LEU A 64 1.82 0.17 8.53
C LEU A 64 2.62 1.32 7.90
N ASP A 65 3.35 2.09 8.69
CA ASP A 65 4.17 3.22 8.21
C ASP A 65 5.16 2.76 7.14
N ARG A 66 5.86 1.65 7.40
CA ARG A 66 6.81 1.06 6.43
C ARG A 66 6.14 0.57 5.16
N ALA A 67 4.91 0.07 5.23
CA ALA A 67 4.15 -0.32 4.05
C ALA A 67 3.74 0.93 3.25
N GLY A 68 3.23 1.97 3.92
CA GLY A 68 2.86 3.24 3.32
C GLY A 68 4.04 3.93 2.62
N PHE A 69 5.19 4.04 3.29
CA PHE A 69 6.39 4.62 2.67
C PHE A 69 6.85 3.85 1.44
N LYS A 70 6.72 2.52 1.43
CA LYS A 70 7.08 1.71 0.26
C LYS A 70 6.14 1.97 -0.93
N ILE A 71 4.84 2.13 -0.67
CA ILE A 71 3.84 2.48 -1.71
C ILE A 71 4.16 3.85 -2.31
N ILE A 72 4.37 4.86 -1.47
CA ILE A 72 4.71 6.22 -1.92
C ILE A 72 6.03 6.24 -2.68
N ALA A 73 7.06 5.53 -2.19
CA ALA A 73 8.35 5.44 -2.87
C ALA A 73 8.23 4.79 -4.25
N SER A 74 7.31 3.84 -4.45
CA SER A 74 7.02 3.30 -5.77
C SER A 74 6.32 4.32 -6.66
N GLY A 75 5.33 5.06 -6.15
CA GLY A 75 4.68 6.15 -6.90
C GLY A 75 5.65 7.26 -7.32
N LEU A 76 6.64 7.58 -6.47
CA LEU A 76 7.71 8.52 -6.81
C LEU A 76 8.57 8.02 -7.99
N ARG A 77 8.88 6.73 -8.06
CA ARG A 77 9.64 6.17 -9.20
C ARG A 77 8.86 6.35 -10.51
N ASP A 78 7.55 6.13 -10.47
CA ASP A 78 6.70 6.24 -11.65
C ASP A 78 6.60 7.69 -12.17
N CYS A 79 6.72 8.68 -11.28
CA CYS A 79 6.75 10.10 -11.64
C CYS A 79 8.10 10.57 -12.20
N ILE A 80 9.19 9.89 -11.87
CA ILE A 80 10.56 10.23 -12.32
C ILE A 80 10.92 9.50 -13.64
N LEU A 81 10.19 8.44 -14.00
CA LEU A 81 10.42 7.72 -15.25
C LEU A 81 9.99 8.56 -16.48
N PRO A 82 10.80 8.59 -17.55
CA PRO A 82 10.48 9.34 -18.77
C PRO A 82 9.11 8.96 -19.34
N ALA A 83 8.33 9.97 -19.74
CA ALA A 83 6.97 9.83 -20.26
C ALA A 83 6.85 8.89 -21.48
N GLU A 84 7.94 8.67 -22.21
CA GLU A 84 8.04 7.72 -23.34
C GLU A 84 7.86 6.24 -22.94
N ASN A 85 7.90 5.92 -21.64
CA ASN A 85 7.62 4.58 -21.10
C ASN A 85 6.28 4.50 -20.35
N GLN A 86 5.49 5.57 -20.38
CA GLN A 86 4.22 5.67 -19.66
C GLN A 86 3.06 5.30 -20.61
N PRO A 87 2.19 4.35 -20.25
CA PRO A 87 1.03 4.00 -21.07
C PRO A 87 0.07 5.19 -21.18
N ASP A 88 -0.50 5.40 -22.36
CA ASP A 88 -1.46 6.47 -22.65
C ASP A 88 -2.61 6.49 -21.63
N GLY A 89 -2.73 7.60 -20.87
CA GLY A 89 -3.97 7.97 -20.18
C GLY A 89 -3.90 8.20 -18.67
N ALA A 90 -2.83 7.80 -17.97
CA ALA A 90 -2.65 8.09 -16.55
C ALA A 90 -1.60 9.19 -16.35
N ALA A 91 -2.04 10.38 -15.95
CA ALA A 91 -1.11 11.43 -15.53
C ALA A 91 -0.33 10.93 -14.29
N PRO A 92 1.01 11.07 -14.26
CA PRO A 92 1.78 10.77 -13.06
C PRO A 92 1.35 11.70 -11.93
N LEU A 93 1.42 11.22 -10.68
CA LEU A 93 1.11 12.03 -9.51
C LEU A 93 1.96 13.30 -9.52
N SER A 94 1.36 14.44 -9.23
CA SER A 94 2.13 15.68 -9.08
C SER A 94 3.02 15.63 -7.84
N MET A 95 4.09 16.42 -7.83
CA MET A 95 4.98 16.53 -6.66
C MET A 95 4.21 16.97 -5.40
N ASP A 96 3.24 17.87 -5.55
CA ASP A 96 2.39 18.35 -4.45
C ASP A 96 1.49 17.25 -3.87
N GLU A 97 0.96 16.35 -4.72
CA GLU A 97 0.16 15.20 -4.27
C GLU A 97 1.02 14.18 -3.53
N LEU A 98 2.24 13.94 -4.02
CA LEU A 98 3.21 13.06 -3.37
C LEU A 98 3.65 13.62 -2.02
N GLU A 99 3.90 14.92 -1.92
CA GLU A 99 4.22 15.59 -0.65
C GLU A 99 3.09 15.43 0.37
N LYS A 100 1.84 15.65 -0.04
CA LYS A 100 0.67 15.46 0.82
C LYS A 100 0.54 14.02 1.32
N LEU A 101 0.72 13.04 0.44
CA LEU A 101 0.69 11.63 0.82
C LEU A 101 1.81 11.30 1.81
N PHE A 102 3.01 11.82 1.60
CA PHE A 102 4.14 11.59 2.51
C PHE A 102 3.88 12.18 3.90
N LEU A 103 3.40 13.43 3.96
CA LEU A 103 3.06 14.10 5.22
C LEU A 103 1.93 13.42 5.99
N SER A 104 1.02 12.70 5.32
CA SER A 104 -0.05 11.94 5.99
C SER A 104 0.44 10.70 6.76
N LEU A 105 1.69 10.29 6.53
CA LEU A 105 2.34 9.15 7.20
C LEU A 105 3.39 9.56 8.23
N ALA A 106 3.58 10.87 8.45
CA ALA A 106 4.62 11.44 9.34
C ALA A 106 4.10 11.75 10.76
#